data_AF-A0A0F9G6I8-F1
#
_entry.id   AF-A0A0F9G6I8-F1
#
_cell.length_a   1.000
_cell.length_b   1.000
_cell.length_c   1.000
_cell.angle_alpha   90.00
_cell.angle_beta   90.00
_cell.angle_gamma   90.00
#
_symmetry.space_group_name_H-M   'P 1'
#
loop_
_entity.id
_entity.type
_entity.pdbx_description
1 polymer ?
#
loop_
_entity_poly.entity_id
_entity_poly.type
_entity_poly.pdbx_seq_one_letter_code
_entity_poly.pdbx_strand_id
1 'polypeptide(L)'
;IWLEAVPRHRQDAANFRLAELILTTKDMMPFALQIHAPNGKNRTVYQFRDIVTNDPFGFLKGNPFKPFTPLGWTRVVEQPAGPRVTLQPKTGGRR
;
A
#
# COMPACT_ATOMS: atom_id res chain seq x y z
N ILE A 1 4.12 -23.14 0.23
CA ILE A 1 3.40 -22.93 1.51
C ILE A 1 2.75 -21.55 1.49
N TRP A 2 1.88 -21.20 2.43
CA TRP A 2 1.32 -19.84 2.50
C TRP A 2 1.18 -19.36 3.94
N LEU A 3 1.19 -18.03 4.10
CA LEU A 3 0.87 -17.32 5.33
C LEU A 3 -0.45 -16.57 5.12
N GLU A 4 -1.35 -16.66 6.09
CA GLU A 4 -2.65 -15.97 6.07
C GLU A 4 -2.62 -14.76 7.01
N ALA A 5 -3.17 -13.65 6.55
CA ALA A 5 -3.33 -12.43 7.33
C ALA A 5 -4.77 -11.92 7.24
N VAL A 6 -5.41 -11.80 8.40
CA VAL A 6 -6.74 -11.22 8.55
C VAL A 6 -6.64 -9.83 9.21
N PRO A 7 -7.48 -8.86 8.80
CA PRO A 7 -7.44 -7.51 9.36
C PRO A 7 -7.85 -7.52 10.82
N ARG A 8 -7.03 -6.89 11.69
CA ARG A 8 -7.35 -6.73 13.11
C ARG A 8 -8.25 -5.53 13.37
N HIS A 9 -8.10 -4.46 12.59
CA HIS A 9 -8.83 -3.20 12.77
C HIS A 9 -9.91 -3.02 11.72
N ARG A 10 -10.98 -2.30 12.08
CA ARG A 10 -12.10 -2.00 11.17
C ARG A 10 -11.66 -1.23 9.92
N GLN A 11 -10.68 -0.35 10.06
CA GLN A 11 -10.13 0.43 8.95
C GLN A 11 -9.48 -0.49 7.91
N ASP A 12 -8.75 -1.51 8.35
CA ASP A 12 -8.12 -2.48 7.45
C ASP A 12 -9.16 -3.39 6.80
N ALA A 13 -10.17 -3.81 7.57
CA ALA A 13 -11.28 -4.64 7.08
C ALA A 13 -12.12 -3.97 5.98
N ALA A 14 -12.07 -2.62 5.89
CA ALA A 14 -12.68 -1.89 4.78
C ALA A 14 -11.90 -2.06 3.46
N ASN A 15 -10.62 -2.44 3.51
CA ASN A 15 -9.75 -2.57 2.34
C ASN A 15 -9.65 -4.02 1.86
N PHE A 16 -9.56 -4.99 2.77
CA PHE A 16 -9.46 -6.40 2.42
C PHE A 16 -10.06 -7.30 3.52
N ARG A 17 -10.42 -8.53 3.17
CA ARG A 17 -10.92 -9.54 4.11
C ARG A 17 -9.84 -10.53 4.54
N LEU A 18 -8.98 -10.92 3.60
CA LEU A 18 -7.91 -11.89 3.79
C LEU A 18 -6.77 -11.54 2.82
N ALA A 19 -5.55 -11.64 3.29
CA ALA A 19 -4.36 -11.63 2.44
C ALA A 19 -3.57 -12.92 2.63
N GLU A 20 -3.12 -13.51 1.52
CA GLU A 20 -2.35 -14.75 1.51
C GLU A 20 -1.00 -14.49 0.83
N LEU A 21 0.09 -14.63 1.59
CA LEU A 21 1.44 -14.59 1.03
C LEU A 21 1.89 -16.02 0.74
N ILE A 22 2.02 -16.34 -0.54
CA ILE A 22 2.44 -17.65 -1.02
C ILE A 22 3.95 -17.64 -1.17
N LEU A 23 4.60 -18.63 -0.58
CA LEU A 23 6.04 -18.82 -0.60
C LEU A 23 6.41 -20.11 -1.33
N THR A 24 7.54 -20.07 -2.03
CA THR A 24 8.20 -21.26 -2.59
C THR A 24 8.62 -22.20 -1.47
N THR A 25 8.58 -23.51 -1.72
CA THR A 25 8.91 -24.53 -0.70
C THR A 25 10.41 -24.71 -0.51
N LYS A 26 11.22 -24.38 -1.51
CA LYS A 26 12.67 -24.63 -1.52
C LYS A 26 13.44 -23.63 -0.66
N ASP A 27 13.10 -22.35 -0.79
CA ASP A 27 13.87 -21.21 -0.29
C ASP A 27 13.00 -20.16 0.40
N MET A 28 11.71 -20.42 0.59
CA MET A 28 10.77 -19.55 1.31
C MET A 28 10.64 -18.15 0.68
N MET A 29 10.97 -18.01 -0.60
CA MET A 29 10.87 -16.75 -1.32
C MET A 29 9.42 -16.44 -1.70
N PRO A 30 9.03 -15.15 -1.72
CA PRO A 30 7.71 -14.75 -2.18
C PRO A 30 7.44 -15.24 -3.60
N PHE A 31 6.34 -15.96 -3.79
CA PHE A 31 5.87 -16.38 -5.11
C PHE A 31 4.68 -15.53 -5.57
N ALA A 32 3.71 -15.32 -4.69
CA ALA A 32 2.56 -14.49 -4.98
C ALA A 32 1.93 -13.91 -3.71
N LEU A 33 1.25 -12.78 -3.85
CA LEU A 33 0.37 -12.19 -2.85
C LEU A 33 -1.05 -12.18 -3.40
N GLN A 34 -1.98 -12.82 -2.69
CA GLN A 34 -3.41 -12.77 -2.99
C GLN A 34 -4.11 -11.89 -1.97
N ILE A 35 -4.91 -10.94 -2.45
CA ILE A 35 -5.71 -10.05 -1.59
C ILE A 35 -7.18 -10.26 -1.94
N HIS A 36 -7.95 -10.76 -0.98
CA HIS A 36 -9.39 -10.95 -1.11
C HIS A 36 -10.11 -9.67 -0.73
N ALA A 37 -10.98 -9.19 -1.61
CA ALA A 37 -11.78 -8.00 -1.39
C ALA A 37 -12.69 -8.17 -0.15
N PRO A 38 -13.13 -7.07 0.49
CA PRO A 38 -14.00 -7.13 1.67
C PRO A 38 -15.29 -7.94 1.44
N ASN A 39 -15.81 -7.94 0.21
CA ASN A 39 -17.00 -8.69 -0.17
C ASN A 39 -16.80 -10.22 -0.27
N GLY A 40 -15.55 -10.70 -0.23
CA GLY A 40 -15.17 -12.11 -0.34
C GLY A 40 -15.45 -12.77 -1.69
N LYS A 41 -15.85 -12.01 -2.71
CA LYS A 41 -16.19 -12.54 -4.05
C LYS A 41 -15.06 -12.36 -5.06
N ASN A 42 -14.27 -11.30 -4.89
CA ASN A 42 -13.21 -10.93 -5.80
C ASN A 42 -11.86 -11.02 -5.09
N ARG A 43 -10.80 -11.34 -5.84
CA ARG A 43 -9.42 -11.25 -5.37
C ARG A 43 -8.52 -10.64 -6.41
N THR A 44 -7.49 -9.95 -5.95
CA THR A 44 -6.38 -9.46 -6.78
C THR A 44 -5.15 -10.28 -6.46
N VAL A 45 -4.43 -10.75 -7.47
CA VAL A 45 -3.23 -11.57 -7.31
C VAL A 45 -2.04 -10.84 -7.92
N TYR A 46 -1.01 -10.64 -7.11
CA TYR A 46 0.29 -10.14 -7.53
C TYR A 46 1.27 -11.31 -7.55
N GLN A 47 1.83 -11.64 -8.70
CA GLN A 47 2.84 -12.68 -8.83
C GLN A 47 4.23 -12.04 -8.88
N PHE A 48 5.15 -12.56 -8.08
CA PHE A 48 6.55 -12.14 -8.09
C PHE A 48 7.35 -13.02 -9.05
N ARG A 49 8.17 -12.38 -9.88
CA ARG A 49 9.07 -13.02 -10.84
C ARG A 49 10.41 -12.29 -10.81
N ASP A 50 11.46 -12.99 -11.22
CA ASP A 50 12.81 -12.42 -11.38
C ASP A 50 13.28 -11.64 -10.15
N ILE A 51 13.06 -12.21 -8.95
CA ILE A 51 13.43 -11.57 -7.69
C ILE A 51 14.95 -11.52 -7.61
N VAL A 52 15.49 -10.31 -7.49
CA VAL A 52 16.91 -10.07 -7.26
C VAL A 52 17.12 -9.67 -5.80
N THR A 53 17.93 -10.44 -5.08
CA THR A 53 18.31 -10.16 -3.69
C THR A 53 19.72 -9.60 -3.66
N ASN A 54 19.94 -8.49 -2.94
CA ASN A 54 21.25 -7.87 -2.73
C ASN A 54 22.03 -7.65 -4.04
N ASP A 55 21.40 -6.97 -5.01
CA ASP A 55 22.02 -6.69 -6.31
C ASP A 55 23.37 -5.95 -6.13
N PRO A 56 24.51 -6.57 -6.47
CA PRO A 56 25.83 -5.96 -6.29
C PRO A 56 26.03 -4.72 -7.16
N PHE A 57 25.24 -4.57 -8.24
CA PHE A 57 25.29 -3.42 -9.14
C PHE A 57 24.09 -2.48 -8.96
N GLY A 58 23.31 -2.63 -7.88
CA GLY A 58 22.12 -1.82 -7.64
C GLY A 58 22.41 -0.31 -7.57
N PHE A 59 23.64 0.07 -7.18
CA PHE A 59 24.08 1.47 -7.16
C PHE A 59 24.09 2.15 -8.53
N LEU A 60 24.17 1.38 -9.63
CA LEU A 60 24.10 1.90 -11.00
C LEU A 60 22.65 2.16 -11.47
N LYS A 61 21.65 1.54 -10.82
CA LYS A 61 20.24 1.54 -11.27
C LYS A 61 19.45 2.77 -10.79
N GLY A 62 20.11 3.72 -10.11
CA GLY A 62 19.45 4.88 -9.51
C GLY A 62 18.57 4.50 -8.30
N ASN A 63 17.87 5.50 -7.74
CA ASN A 63 17.01 5.28 -6.58
C ASN A 63 15.57 4.96 -7.04
N PRO A 64 15.06 3.73 -6.83
CA PRO A 64 13.71 3.34 -7.27
C PRO A 64 12.58 4.07 -6.55
N PHE A 65 12.86 4.73 -5.42
CA PHE A 65 11.89 5.49 -4.63
C PHE A 65 11.86 6.99 -4.99
N LYS A 66 12.64 7.42 -5.99
CA LYS A 66 12.61 8.79 -6.50
C LYS A 66 12.03 8.79 -7.90
N PRO A 67 10.71 9.01 -8.05
CA PRO A 67 10.08 9.06 -9.37
C PRO A 67 10.62 10.25 -10.17
N PHE A 68 10.99 10.00 -11.42
CA PHE A 68 11.28 11.05 -12.39
C PHE A 68 9.98 11.52 -13.04
N THR A 69 9.86 12.83 -13.26
CA THR A 69 8.72 13.41 -13.99
C THR A 69 9.15 13.65 -15.44
N PRO A 70 8.58 12.93 -16.43
CA PRO A 70 8.93 13.13 -17.83
C PRO A 70 8.64 14.55 -18.32
N LEU A 71 9.32 14.96 -19.40
CA LEU A 71 9.07 16.26 -20.03
C LEU A 71 7.59 16.39 -20.44
N GLY A 72 6.96 17.53 -20.14
CA GLY A 72 5.54 17.78 -20.43
C GLY A 72 4.56 17.25 -19.40
N TRP A 73 5.03 16.56 -18.35
CA TRP A 73 4.20 16.12 -17.22
C TRP A 73 4.29 17.11 -16.06
N THR A 74 3.16 17.36 -15.40
CA THR A 74 3.11 18.14 -14.16
C THR A 74 2.93 17.21 -12.99
N ARG A 75 3.86 17.26 -12.04
CA ARG A 75 3.76 16.50 -10.79
C ARG A 75 2.71 17.14 -9.88
N VAL A 76 1.61 16.43 -9.65
CA VAL A 76 0.61 16.80 -8.64
C VAL A 76 0.87 15.96 -7.38
N VAL A 77 1.02 16.63 -6.24
CA VAL A 77 1.18 15.96 -4.93
C VAL A 77 -0.02 16.34 -4.09
N GLU A 78 -0.91 15.38 -3.85
CA GLU A 78 -2.00 15.56 -2.91
C GLU A 78 -1.45 15.48 -1.49
N GLN A 79 -1.51 16.58 -0.76
CA GLN A 79 -1.28 16.54 0.68
C GLN A 79 -2.47 15.84 1.34
N PRO A 80 -2.25 14.83 2.20
CA PRO A 80 -3.34 14.25 2.96
C PRO A 80 -4.02 15.38 3.73
N ALA A 81 -5.35 15.43 3.70
CA ALA A 81 -6.11 16.45 4.39
C ALA A 81 -5.68 16.51 5.86
N GLY A 82 -5.03 17.61 6.25
CA GLY A 82 -4.66 17.85 7.64
C GLY A 82 -5.91 17.90 8.54
N PRO A 83 -5.76 17.83 9.87
CA PRO A 83 -6.88 17.90 10.79
C PRO A 83 -7.72 19.15 10.48
N ARG A 84 -9.02 18.97 10.21
CA ARG A 84 -9.98 20.07 10.16
C ARG A 84 -10.01 20.72 11.54
N VAL A 85 -9.37 21.87 11.70
CA VAL A 85 -9.64 22.77 12.83
C VAL A 85 -11.05 23.31 12.61
N THR A 86 -12.03 22.71 13.29
CA THR A 86 -13.37 23.27 13.37
C THR A 86 -13.29 24.57 14.17
N LEU A 87 -13.25 25.71 13.48
CA LEU A 87 -13.49 27.01 14.12
C LEU A 87 -14.95 27.01 14.59
N GLN A 88 -15.19 26.71 15.88
CA GLN A 88 -16.49 26.95 16.50
C GLN A 88 -16.74 28.46 16.48
N PRO A 89 -17.85 28.96 15.91
CA PRO A 89 -18.22 30.36 16.08
C PRO A 89 -18.53 30.60 17.56
N LYS A 90 -17.79 31.50 18.20
CA LYS A 90 -18.15 32.03 19.53
C LYS A 90 -19.50 32.73 19.40
N THR A 91 -20.56 32.11 19.88
CA THR A 91 -21.85 32.77 20.08
C THR A 91 -21.66 33.86 21.13
N GLY A 92 -21.61 35.11 20.68
CA GLY A 92 -21.59 36.28 21.56
C GLY A 92 -22.90 36.38 22.33
N GLY A 93 -22.83 36.24 23.66
CA GLY A 93 -23.93 36.57 24.55
C GLY A 93 -24.17 38.08 24.53
N ARG A 94 -25.37 38.50 24.16
CA ARG A 94 -25.87 39.85 24.43
C ARG A 94 -26.39 39.88 25.87
N ARG A 95 -25.81 40.79 26.66
CA ARG A 95 -26.46 41.38 27.83
C ARG A 95 -27.52 42.37 27.36
#